data_AF-X1BYA3-F1
#
_entry.id   AF-X1BYA3-F1
#
_cell.length_a   1.000
_cell.length_b   1.000
_cell.length_c   1.000
_cell.angle_alpha   90.00
_cell.angle_beta   90.00
_cell.angle_gamma   90.00
#
_symmetry.space_group_name_H-M   'P 1'
#
loop_
_entity.id
_entity.type
_entity.pdbx_description
1 polymer ?
#
loop_
_entity_poly.entity_id
_entity_poly.type
_entity_poly.pdbx_seq_one_letter_code
_entity_poly.pdbx_strand_id
1 'polypeptide(L)'
;GLNSPLSISMNDQYGDLARIDNETLFLPNIGYNEIRSANFTLIKRDWKGYYYPSINYFEDLDNQLIQIAISNPIILGVVNFSIIKSINANQIEIGDVINVSITVKNIGNIHAKNITINDASSFTNINFELVSGSLINTISDLLPGEQKTFSYKIQAITRVLVKLKPASIEHYYLIKSIITSNLVGIKVIIPEIIQMYFVLGPSIVAAITLIIFVWETKRYKVKKYELQRNELFLFKISRSDAILKIENTLRDRFNLMSIAQEEATSEKDNGGEV
;
A
#
# COMPACT_ATOMS: atom_id res chain seq x y z
N GLY A 1 -8.88 16.28 81.58
CA GLY A 1 -9.76 15.10 81.68
C GLY A 1 -9.94 14.58 80.27
N LEU A 2 -9.24 13.50 79.92
CA LEU A 2 -9.00 13.05 78.54
C LEU A 2 -10.01 11.97 78.11
N ASN A 3 -11.30 12.30 78.15
CA ASN A 3 -12.37 11.36 77.75
C ASN A 3 -13.40 12.02 76.81
N SER A 4 -13.05 13.12 76.15
CA SER A 4 -13.90 13.70 75.12
C SER A 4 -13.67 12.97 73.79
N PRO A 5 -14.74 12.47 73.14
CA PRO A 5 -14.63 11.88 71.81
C PRO A 5 -14.09 12.91 70.82
N LEU A 6 -13.22 12.45 69.92
CA LEU A 6 -12.55 13.29 68.94
C LEU A 6 -13.51 13.60 67.78
N SER A 7 -13.75 14.89 67.49
CA SER A 7 -14.66 15.32 66.45
C SER A 7 -13.91 16.04 65.34
N ILE A 8 -13.53 15.29 64.31
CA ILE A 8 -12.68 15.83 63.26
C ILE A 8 -13.52 16.62 62.27
N SER A 9 -13.17 17.87 62.02
CA SER A 9 -13.70 18.63 60.88
C SER A 9 -12.91 18.27 59.61
N MET A 10 -13.57 17.67 58.62
CA MET A 10 -12.99 17.38 57.31
C MET A 10 -13.96 17.85 56.21
N ASN A 11 -13.59 18.95 55.54
CA ASN A 11 -14.26 19.44 54.34
C ASN A 11 -13.52 18.93 53.09
N ASP A 12 -13.50 17.61 52.91
CA ASP A 12 -12.80 16.96 51.81
C ASP A 12 -13.50 17.26 50.47
N GLN A 13 -13.02 18.30 49.80
CA GLN A 13 -13.43 18.65 48.44
C GLN A 13 -12.20 18.67 47.53
N TYR A 14 -12.08 17.65 46.69
CA TYR A 14 -10.98 17.50 45.75
C TYR A 14 -11.50 17.51 44.32
N GLY A 15 -11.43 18.69 43.69
CA GLY A 15 -12.05 18.91 42.38
C GLY A 15 -13.56 18.71 42.47
N ASP A 16 -14.08 17.73 41.72
CA ASP A 16 -15.51 17.39 41.69
C ASP A 16 -15.87 16.20 42.60
N LEU A 17 -14.93 15.75 43.43
CA LEU A 17 -15.17 14.75 44.47
C LEU A 17 -15.50 15.49 45.77
N ALA A 18 -16.73 15.33 46.22
CA ALA A 18 -17.23 16.04 47.40
C ALA A 18 -17.78 15.04 48.42
N ARG A 19 -17.57 15.34 49.69
CA ARG A 19 -18.21 14.62 50.78
C ARG A 19 -19.74 14.85 50.79
N ILE A 20 -20.51 13.81 51.10
CA ILE A 20 -21.98 13.88 51.20
C ILE A 20 -22.44 13.92 52.66
N ASP A 21 -21.74 13.19 53.52
CA ASP A 21 -22.03 13.14 54.94
C ASP A 21 -21.63 14.43 55.66
N ASN A 22 -22.02 14.53 56.94
CA ASN A 22 -21.68 15.67 57.77
C ASN A 22 -20.16 15.90 57.72
N GLU A 23 -19.74 17.15 57.50
CA GLU A 23 -18.32 17.53 57.40
C GLU A 23 -17.53 17.23 58.69
N THR A 24 -18.20 16.77 59.74
CA THR A 24 -17.59 16.28 60.98
C THR A 24 -17.58 14.76 61.04
N LEU A 25 -16.39 14.16 61.16
CA LEU A 25 -16.20 12.74 61.43
C LEU A 25 -16.05 12.53 62.95
N PHE A 26 -16.98 11.77 63.53
CA PHE A 26 -16.94 11.44 64.95
C PHE A 26 -16.11 10.16 65.18
N LEU A 27 -15.04 10.29 65.97
CA LEU A 27 -14.24 9.16 66.43
C LEU A 27 -14.47 8.94 67.93
N PRO A 28 -15.08 7.81 68.35
CA PRO A 28 -15.23 7.51 69.76
C PRO A 28 -13.87 7.28 70.41
N ASN A 29 -13.81 7.45 71.73
CA ASN A 29 -12.60 7.15 72.50
C ASN A 29 -12.09 5.72 72.20
N ILE A 30 -10.78 5.61 72.07
CA ILE A 30 -10.08 4.36 71.76
C ILE A 30 -9.50 3.81 73.07
N GLY A 31 -9.87 2.59 73.43
CA GLY A 31 -9.32 1.89 74.59
C GLY A 31 -7.91 1.33 74.36
N TYR A 32 -7.32 0.77 75.41
CA TYR A 32 -6.02 0.09 75.31
C TYR A 32 -6.09 -1.08 74.32
N ASN A 33 -5.16 -1.12 73.37
CA ASN A 33 -5.06 -2.15 72.33
C ASN A 33 -6.31 -2.26 71.43
N GLU A 34 -7.08 -1.18 71.31
CA GLU A 34 -8.28 -1.13 70.50
C GLU A 34 -8.02 -0.42 69.18
N ILE A 35 -8.58 -0.95 68.09
CA ILE A 35 -8.54 -0.33 66.77
C ILE A 35 -9.94 0.21 66.47
N ARG A 36 -9.99 1.48 66.05
CA ARG A 36 -11.20 2.11 65.53
C ARG A 36 -11.03 2.44 64.06
N SER A 37 -12.13 2.39 63.34
CA SER A 37 -12.22 2.82 61.94
C SER A 37 -13.48 3.65 61.79
N ALA A 38 -13.41 4.63 60.91
CA ALA A 38 -14.55 5.44 60.54
C ALA A 38 -14.58 5.58 59.03
N ASN A 39 -15.80 5.63 58.49
CA ASN A 39 -16.06 5.67 57.06
C ASN A 39 -16.82 6.95 56.77
N PHE A 40 -16.52 7.56 55.63
CA PHE A 40 -17.26 8.69 55.08
C PHE A 40 -17.63 8.39 53.63
N THR A 41 -18.58 9.14 53.09
CA THR A 41 -19.09 8.89 51.74
C THR A 41 -18.80 10.07 50.84
N LEU A 42 -18.14 9.78 49.71
CA LEU A 42 -17.85 10.76 48.68
C LEU A 42 -18.80 10.57 47.49
N ILE A 43 -19.29 11.67 46.93
CA ILE A 43 -19.97 11.72 45.64
C ILE A 43 -19.07 12.35 44.60
N LYS A 44 -19.05 11.74 43.42
CA LYS A 44 -18.42 12.31 42.24
C LYS A 44 -19.44 13.15 41.48
N ARG A 45 -19.32 14.48 41.56
CA ARG A 45 -20.25 15.43 40.92
C ARG A 45 -20.00 15.62 39.43
N ASP A 46 -18.75 15.55 38.98
CA ASP A 46 -18.39 15.70 37.56
C ASP A 46 -17.06 14.96 37.24
N TRP A 47 -16.42 15.26 36.11
CA TRP A 47 -15.31 14.51 35.55
C TRP A 47 -13.95 14.73 36.25
N LYS A 48 -13.77 15.75 37.11
CA LYS A 48 -12.48 16.02 37.78
C LYS A 48 -12.32 15.37 39.15
N GLY A 49 -13.24 14.50 39.56
CA GLY A 49 -13.27 13.90 40.92
C GLY A 49 -12.62 12.52 41.06
N TYR A 50 -11.54 12.22 40.34
CA TYR A 50 -10.98 10.86 40.30
C TYR A 50 -9.63 10.71 41.03
N TYR A 51 -9.19 11.74 41.74
CA TYR A 51 -7.96 11.71 42.53
C TYR A 51 -8.27 12.22 43.94
N TYR A 52 -8.02 11.38 44.95
CA TYR A 52 -8.10 11.75 46.35
C TYR A 52 -6.65 11.83 46.88
N PRO A 53 -6.16 13.02 47.26
CA PRO A 53 -4.78 13.20 47.69
C PRO A 53 -4.53 12.57 49.07
N SER A 54 -3.27 12.46 49.44
CA SER A 54 -2.89 12.15 50.82
C SER A 54 -3.27 13.31 51.75
N ILE A 55 -3.81 12.98 52.93
CA ILE A 55 -4.11 13.92 54.00
C ILE A 55 -3.02 13.80 55.06
N ASN A 56 -2.35 14.91 55.37
CA ASN A 56 -1.23 14.91 56.32
C ASN A 56 -1.66 15.26 57.75
N TYR A 57 -2.75 16.01 57.89
CA TYR A 57 -3.29 16.45 59.17
C TYR A 57 -4.78 16.78 59.02
N PHE A 58 -5.49 16.81 60.14
CA PHE A 58 -6.85 17.31 60.23
C PHE A 58 -7.01 18.25 61.43
N GLU A 59 -8.07 19.06 61.40
CA GLU A 59 -8.43 19.98 62.48
C GLU A 59 -9.58 19.40 63.30
N ASP A 60 -9.41 19.36 64.62
CA ASP A 60 -10.52 19.13 65.56
C ASP A 60 -11.41 20.39 65.65
N LEU A 61 -12.60 20.28 66.25
CA LEU A 61 -13.50 21.42 66.49
C LEU A 61 -12.87 22.55 67.30
N ASP A 62 -11.84 22.23 68.09
CA ASP A 62 -11.05 23.19 68.86
C ASP A 62 -9.87 23.80 68.07
N ASN A 63 -9.83 23.61 66.73
CA ASN A 63 -8.76 24.02 65.82
C ASN A 63 -7.37 23.43 66.17
N GLN A 64 -7.35 22.26 66.81
CA GLN A 64 -6.12 21.53 67.07
C GLN A 64 -5.73 20.68 65.87
N LEU A 65 -4.47 20.79 65.45
CA LEU A 65 -3.93 19.98 64.37
C LEU A 65 -3.55 18.60 64.88
N ILE A 66 -4.09 17.58 64.23
CA ILE A 66 -3.76 16.19 64.51
C ILE A 66 -3.08 15.62 63.27
N GLN A 67 -1.83 15.19 63.46
CA GLN A 67 -1.01 14.65 62.38
C GLN A 67 -1.41 13.21 62.05
N ILE A 68 -1.57 12.92 60.76
CA ILE A 68 -1.79 11.56 60.27
C ILE A 68 -0.42 10.90 60.08
N ALA A 69 -0.24 9.73 60.70
CA ALA A 69 1.01 8.98 60.60
C ALA A 69 1.25 8.39 59.19
N ILE A 70 0.19 7.93 58.52
CA ILE A 70 0.26 7.29 57.20
C ILE A 70 -0.94 7.74 56.37
N SER A 71 -0.70 8.33 55.19
CA SER A 71 -1.73 8.61 54.21
C SER A 71 -1.18 8.43 52.79
N ASN A 72 -1.87 7.62 51.99
CA ASN A 72 -1.55 7.42 50.59
C ASN A 72 -2.64 8.04 49.70
N PRO A 73 -2.30 8.64 48.55
CA PRO A 73 -3.30 9.10 47.61
C PRO A 73 -4.03 7.90 46.97
N ILE A 74 -5.29 8.11 46.61
CA ILE A 74 -6.16 7.12 45.98
C ILE A 74 -6.57 7.63 44.59
N ILE A 75 -6.32 6.80 43.58
CA ILE A 75 -6.78 7.04 42.21
C ILE A 75 -8.11 6.31 42.04
N LEU A 76 -9.19 7.06 41.87
CA LEU A 76 -10.56 6.56 41.79
C LEU A 76 -11.04 6.38 40.35
N GLY A 77 -10.22 6.76 39.36
CA GLY A 77 -10.56 6.60 37.95
C GLY A 77 -9.36 6.41 37.05
N VAL A 78 -9.62 5.83 35.89
CA VAL A 78 -8.63 5.53 34.86
C VAL A 78 -9.16 6.04 33.53
N VAL A 79 -8.34 6.85 32.84
CA VAL A 79 -8.52 7.17 31.43
C VAL A 79 -7.84 6.09 30.62
N ASN A 80 -8.60 5.38 29.78
CA ASN A 80 -8.04 4.37 28.89
C ASN A 80 -8.91 4.23 27.64
N PHE A 81 -8.26 3.99 26.51
CA PHE A 81 -8.91 3.87 25.21
C PHE A 81 -8.46 2.60 24.50
N SER A 82 -9.38 2.01 23.73
CA SER A 82 -9.05 1.01 22.72
C SER A 82 -9.20 1.65 21.35
N ILE A 83 -8.13 1.64 20.56
CA ILE A 83 -8.11 2.18 19.21
C ILE A 83 -7.92 1.02 18.23
N ILE A 84 -8.86 0.86 17.30
CA ILE A 84 -8.79 -0.16 16.24
C ILE A 84 -8.76 0.56 14.90
N LYS A 85 -7.75 0.24 14.08
CA LYS A 85 -7.64 0.71 12.70
C LYS A 85 -7.91 -0.43 11.74
N SER A 86 -8.74 -0.17 10.75
CA SER A 86 -9.10 -1.12 9.69
C SER A 86 -9.12 -0.44 8.33
N ILE A 87 -9.02 -1.26 7.29
CA ILE A 87 -9.12 -0.86 5.88
C ILE A 87 -10.11 -1.78 5.18
N ASN A 88 -10.74 -1.28 4.12
CA ASN A 88 -11.68 -2.06 3.32
C ASN A 88 -11.01 -3.16 2.47
N ALA A 89 -9.75 -2.98 2.06
CA ALA A 89 -9.01 -3.96 1.26
C ALA A 89 -7.50 -3.88 1.55
N ASN A 90 -6.85 -5.03 1.70
CA ASN A 90 -5.40 -5.14 1.99
C ASN A 90 -4.53 -5.27 0.73
N GLN A 91 -5.13 -5.54 -0.43
CA GLN A 91 -4.50 -5.53 -1.74
C GLN A 91 -5.37 -4.72 -2.70
N ILE A 92 -4.75 -3.76 -3.39
CA ILE A 92 -5.42 -2.83 -4.32
C ILE A 92 -4.51 -2.50 -5.50
N GLU A 93 -5.05 -1.90 -6.54
CA GLU A 93 -4.29 -1.42 -7.69
C GLU A 93 -3.89 0.06 -7.54
N ILE A 94 -2.88 0.49 -8.29
CA ILE A 94 -2.55 1.92 -8.42
C ILE A 94 -3.79 2.66 -8.96
N GLY A 95 -4.17 3.75 -8.30
CA GLY A 95 -5.36 4.55 -8.63
C GLY A 95 -6.58 4.21 -7.79
N ASP A 96 -6.60 3.08 -7.08
CA ASP A 96 -7.73 2.70 -6.22
C ASP A 96 -7.81 3.55 -4.95
N VAL A 97 -9.04 3.74 -4.46
CA VAL A 97 -9.34 4.46 -3.23
C VAL A 97 -9.61 3.48 -2.09
N ILE A 98 -8.83 3.59 -1.02
CA ILE A 98 -8.98 2.86 0.24
C ILE A 98 -9.74 3.71 1.23
N ASN A 99 -10.70 3.09 1.92
CA ASN A 99 -11.35 3.68 3.09
C ASN A 99 -10.67 3.17 4.37
N VAL A 100 -10.01 4.07 5.10
CA VAL A 100 -9.42 3.76 6.41
C VAL A 100 -10.42 4.14 7.49
N SER A 101 -10.73 3.19 8.38
CA SER A 101 -11.64 3.40 9.51
C SER A 101 -10.91 3.23 10.84
N ILE A 102 -11.05 4.23 11.72
CA ILE A 102 -10.49 4.25 13.07
C ILE A 102 -11.64 4.28 14.06
N THR A 103 -11.76 3.23 14.86
CA THR A 103 -12.73 3.14 15.95
C THR A 103 -12.02 3.36 17.28
N VAL A 104 -12.50 4.34 18.05
CA VAL A 104 -12.01 4.65 19.40
C VAL A 104 -13.11 4.30 20.38
N LYS A 105 -12.78 3.47 21.38
CA LYS A 105 -13.67 3.11 22.49
C LYS A 105 -13.07 3.56 23.81
N ASN A 106 -13.88 4.18 24.66
CA ASN A 106 -13.49 4.43 26.05
C ASN A 106 -13.63 3.14 26.85
N ILE A 107 -12.50 2.57 27.29
CA ILE A 107 -12.44 1.38 28.13
C ILE A 107 -12.11 1.71 29.59
N GLY A 108 -11.90 3.01 29.89
CA GLY A 108 -11.79 3.53 31.24
C GLY A 108 -13.15 3.77 31.89
N ASN A 109 -13.12 4.20 33.15
CA ASN A 109 -14.32 4.58 33.89
C ASN A 109 -14.54 6.11 33.94
N ILE A 110 -13.60 6.88 33.39
CA ILE A 110 -13.68 8.34 33.32
C ILE A 110 -14.43 8.75 32.05
N HIS A 111 -15.43 9.63 32.19
CA HIS A 111 -16.01 10.36 31.07
C HIS A 111 -14.95 11.28 30.47
N ALA A 112 -14.41 10.88 29.31
CA ALA A 112 -13.34 11.60 28.64
C ALA A 112 -13.91 12.72 27.75
N LYS A 113 -13.24 13.87 27.76
CA LYS A 113 -13.62 15.05 26.97
C LYS A 113 -12.42 15.57 26.18
N ASN A 114 -12.70 16.21 25.04
CA ASN A 114 -11.70 16.85 24.17
C ASN A 114 -10.54 15.91 23.78
N ILE A 115 -10.88 14.70 23.34
CA ILE A 115 -9.90 13.70 22.93
C ILE A 115 -9.46 14.00 21.49
N THR A 116 -8.15 14.05 21.24
CA THR A 116 -7.60 14.22 19.89
C THR A 116 -7.02 12.90 19.39
N ILE A 117 -7.51 12.44 18.25
CA ILE A 117 -7.04 11.26 17.54
C ILE A 117 -6.14 11.75 16.41
N ASN A 118 -4.86 11.37 16.44
CA ASN A 118 -3.89 11.73 15.42
C ASN A 118 -3.47 10.51 14.61
N ASP A 119 -3.72 10.55 13.31
CA ASP A 119 -3.27 9.56 12.34
C ASP A 119 -2.42 10.13 11.19
N ALA A 120 -1.99 11.39 11.30
CA ALA A 120 -1.22 12.05 10.24
C ALA A 120 0.09 11.33 9.93
N SER A 121 0.73 10.72 10.94
CA SER A 121 1.99 10.00 10.76
C SER A 121 1.86 8.70 9.95
N SER A 122 0.64 8.18 9.79
CA SER A 122 0.35 6.99 8.99
C SER A 122 0.32 7.28 7.49
N PHE A 123 0.24 8.54 7.10
CA PHE A 123 0.05 8.96 5.72
C PHE A 123 1.33 9.62 5.17
N THR A 124 1.61 9.38 3.88
CA THR A 124 2.71 10.01 3.15
C THR A 124 2.30 10.28 1.71
N ASN A 125 2.53 11.51 1.25
CA ASN A 125 2.21 11.97 -0.11
C ASN A 125 3.00 11.25 -1.22
N ILE A 126 3.99 10.43 -0.86
CA ILE A 126 4.78 9.65 -1.82
C ILE A 126 4.02 8.40 -2.28
N ASN A 127 3.25 7.79 -1.38
CA ASN A 127 2.57 6.51 -1.62
C ASN A 127 1.07 6.68 -1.85
N PHE A 128 0.48 7.68 -1.20
CA PHE A 128 -0.95 7.90 -1.20
C PHE A 128 -1.31 9.38 -1.32
N GLU A 129 -2.47 9.65 -1.90
CA GLU A 129 -3.11 10.97 -1.90
C GLU A 129 -4.33 10.94 -0.97
N LEU A 130 -4.55 11.99 -0.18
CA LEU A 130 -5.74 12.09 0.66
C LEU A 130 -6.90 12.60 -0.19
N VAL A 131 -7.90 11.75 -0.43
CA VAL A 131 -9.07 12.07 -1.25
C VAL A 131 -10.12 12.81 -0.44
N SER A 132 -10.40 12.35 0.78
CA SER A 132 -11.38 12.99 1.66
C SER A 132 -11.23 12.55 3.11
N GLY A 133 -11.84 13.32 4.02
CA GLY A 133 -11.79 13.11 5.47
C GLY A 133 -10.64 13.87 6.14
N SER A 134 -10.42 13.58 7.42
CA SER A 134 -9.36 14.20 8.22
C SER A 134 -8.48 13.15 8.88
N LEU A 135 -7.17 13.39 8.86
CA LEU A 135 -6.17 12.58 9.56
C LEU A 135 -6.09 12.91 11.06
N ILE A 136 -6.64 14.06 11.47
CA ILE A 136 -6.72 14.48 12.88
C ILE A 136 -8.19 14.75 13.20
N ASN A 137 -8.72 14.04 14.18
CA ASN A 137 -10.12 14.14 14.58
C ASN A 137 -10.21 14.44 16.07
N THR A 138 -11.26 15.16 16.47
CA THR A 138 -11.53 15.47 17.87
C THR A 138 -12.86 14.86 18.31
N ILE A 139 -12.89 14.36 19.54
CA ILE A 139 -14.10 13.91 20.22
C ILE A 139 -14.36 14.87 21.38
N SER A 140 -15.51 15.55 21.36
CA SER A 140 -15.98 16.42 22.43
C SER A 140 -16.12 15.68 23.76
N ASP A 141 -16.75 14.52 23.71
CA ASP A 141 -17.19 13.71 24.84
C ASP A 141 -17.24 12.22 24.45
N LEU A 142 -16.82 11.35 25.37
CA LEU A 142 -16.88 9.90 25.20
C LEU A 142 -17.14 9.24 26.56
N LEU A 143 -18.36 8.77 26.76
CA LEU A 143 -18.75 8.10 28.00
C LEU A 143 -18.03 6.74 28.16
N PRO A 144 -17.87 6.23 29.39
CA PRO A 144 -17.35 4.88 29.63
C PRO A 144 -18.12 3.83 28.82
N GLY A 145 -17.40 3.00 28.06
CA GLY A 145 -17.97 1.97 27.19
C GLY A 145 -18.46 2.45 25.82
N GLU A 146 -18.59 3.77 25.61
CA GLU A 146 -18.98 4.36 24.33
C GLU A 146 -17.84 4.25 23.30
N GLN A 147 -18.20 4.22 22.02
CA GLN A 147 -17.27 4.23 20.91
C GLN A 147 -17.67 5.23 19.82
N LYS A 148 -16.67 5.85 19.19
CA LYS A 148 -16.81 6.70 18.00
C LYS A 148 -15.91 6.20 16.89
N THR A 149 -16.37 6.31 15.65
CA THR A 149 -15.63 5.86 14.46
C THR A 149 -15.42 7.03 13.50
N PHE A 150 -14.19 7.16 13.02
CA PHE A 150 -13.79 8.14 12.02
C PHE A 150 -13.29 7.41 10.78
N SER A 151 -13.54 7.99 9.61
CA SER A 151 -13.04 7.44 8.36
C SER A 151 -12.45 8.51 7.45
N TYR A 152 -11.38 8.16 6.75
CA TYR A 152 -10.79 8.98 5.71
C TYR A 152 -10.42 8.10 4.50
N LYS A 153 -10.41 8.71 3.31
CA LYS A 153 -10.16 8.02 2.04
C LYS A 153 -8.82 8.42 1.46
N ILE A 154 -8.03 7.43 1.06
CA ILE A 154 -6.73 7.62 0.43
C ILE A 154 -6.67 6.91 -0.93
N GLN A 155 -6.03 7.52 -1.91
CA GLN A 155 -5.82 6.94 -3.24
C GLN A 155 -4.38 6.48 -3.40
N ALA A 156 -4.15 5.29 -3.95
CA ALA A 156 -2.80 4.78 -4.17
C ALA A 156 -2.14 5.38 -5.41
N ILE A 157 -0.92 5.88 -5.25
CA ILE A 157 -0.16 6.54 -6.33
C ILE A 157 0.93 5.62 -6.88
N THR A 158 1.61 4.87 -6.01
CA THR A 158 2.79 4.09 -6.37
C THR A 158 2.65 2.63 -5.96
N ARG A 159 3.32 1.73 -6.70
CA ARG A 159 3.39 0.31 -6.35
C ARG A 159 4.25 0.16 -5.09
N VAL A 160 3.63 -0.22 -3.98
CA VAL A 160 4.32 -0.34 -2.69
C VAL A 160 3.65 -1.38 -1.79
N LEU A 161 4.46 -2.09 -1.00
CA LEU A 161 3.99 -2.81 0.18
C LEU A 161 4.28 -1.93 1.40
N VAL A 162 3.24 -1.35 1.99
CA VAL A 162 3.37 -0.36 3.06
C VAL A 162 2.59 -0.79 4.29
N LYS A 163 3.17 -0.56 5.46
CA LYS A 163 2.47 -0.69 6.75
C LYS A 163 2.08 0.69 7.20
N LEU A 164 0.78 0.99 7.18
CA LEU A 164 0.21 2.18 7.81
C LEU A 164 0.58 2.20 9.29
N LYS A 165 1.17 3.32 9.72
CA LYS A 165 1.53 3.50 11.13
C LYS A 165 0.27 3.53 12.01
N PRO A 166 0.38 3.26 13.31
CA PRO A 166 -0.76 3.35 14.20
C PRO A 166 -1.32 4.77 14.32
N ALA A 167 -2.63 4.88 14.48
CA ALA A 167 -3.25 6.10 14.99
C ALA A 167 -2.95 6.20 16.50
N SER A 168 -2.93 7.42 17.03
CA SER A 168 -2.59 7.68 18.43
C SER A 168 -3.52 8.65 19.11
N ILE A 169 -3.71 8.47 20.42
CA ILE A 169 -4.32 9.44 21.32
C ILE A 169 -3.30 9.75 22.40
N GLU A 170 -2.95 11.02 22.52
CA GLU A 170 -2.16 11.55 23.64
C GLU A 170 -3.13 12.19 24.65
N HIS A 171 -3.01 11.81 25.93
CA HIS A 171 -3.84 12.37 26.98
C HIS A 171 -3.05 12.61 28.28
N TYR A 172 -3.59 13.51 29.11
CA TYR A 172 -3.04 13.90 30.40
C TYR A 172 -4.14 13.78 31.46
N TYR A 173 -3.91 12.91 32.45
CA TYR A 173 -4.84 12.72 33.56
C TYR A 173 -4.13 12.75 34.93
N LEU A 174 -2.95 12.14 35.02
CA LEU A 174 -2.01 12.28 36.15
C LEU A 174 -0.58 12.37 35.60
N ILE A 175 -0.31 11.46 34.67
CA ILE A 175 0.87 11.45 33.83
C ILE A 175 0.44 11.54 32.36
N LYS A 176 1.38 11.95 31.51
CA LYS A 176 1.22 11.85 30.06
C LYS A 176 1.17 10.38 29.65
N SER A 177 0.20 10.03 28.82
CA SER A 177 0.09 8.67 28.24
C SER A 177 -0.29 8.74 26.77
N ILE A 178 0.26 7.80 25.99
CA ILE A 178 0.01 7.67 24.56
C ILE A 178 -0.52 6.27 24.30
N ILE A 179 -1.73 6.21 23.73
CA ILE A 179 -2.38 4.98 23.31
C ILE A 179 -2.34 4.91 21.79
N THR A 180 -2.02 3.74 21.25
CA THR A 180 -1.89 3.54 19.80
C THR A 180 -2.77 2.41 19.29
N SER A 181 -3.13 2.48 18.00
CA SER A 181 -3.88 1.41 17.32
C SER A 181 -2.99 0.26 16.88
N ASN A 182 -3.61 -0.77 16.29
CA ASN A 182 -2.88 -1.78 15.52
C ASN A 182 -2.22 -1.18 14.26
N LEU A 183 -1.19 -1.87 13.77
CA LEU A 183 -0.59 -1.66 12.44
C LEU A 183 -1.49 -2.28 11.36
N VAL A 184 -1.53 -1.67 10.18
CA VAL A 184 -2.31 -2.17 9.04
C VAL A 184 -1.43 -2.22 7.78
N GLY A 185 -1.37 -3.36 7.11
CA GLY A 185 -0.60 -3.53 5.87
C GLY A 185 -1.45 -3.35 4.61
N ILE A 186 -0.89 -2.67 3.60
CA ILE A 186 -1.48 -2.48 2.27
C ILE A 186 -0.47 -2.92 1.21
N LYS A 187 -0.92 -3.72 0.26
CA LYS A 187 -0.16 -4.13 -0.93
C LYS A 187 -0.76 -3.47 -2.17
N VAL A 188 -0.06 -2.50 -2.74
CA VAL A 188 -0.45 -1.85 -4.00
C VAL A 188 0.23 -2.55 -5.17
N ILE A 189 -0.56 -3.02 -6.13
CA ILE A 189 -0.09 -3.68 -7.35
C ILE A 189 -0.34 -2.80 -8.59
N ILE A 190 0.33 -3.12 -9.69
CA ILE A 190 0.06 -2.47 -10.97
C ILE A 190 -1.24 -3.07 -11.55
N PRO A 191 -2.13 -2.27 -12.16
CA PRO A 191 -3.32 -2.79 -12.84
C PRO A 191 -3.02 -3.91 -13.83
N GLU A 192 -3.85 -4.95 -13.86
CA GLU A 192 -3.65 -6.11 -14.73
C GLU A 192 -3.56 -5.73 -16.22
N ILE A 193 -4.35 -4.76 -16.66
CA ILE A 193 -4.36 -4.25 -18.04
C ILE A 193 -2.96 -3.73 -18.43
N ILE A 194 -2.32 -2.97 -17.54
CA ILE A 194 -0.99 -2.40 -17.79
C ILE A 194 0.06 -3.52 -17.83
N GLN A 195 -0.05 -4.51 -16.94
CA GLN A 195 0.84 -5.68 -16.96
C GLN A 195 0.74 -6.45 -18.28
N MET A 196 -0.49 -6.63 -18.79
CA MET A 196 -0.74 -7.31 -20.06
C MET A 196 -0.15 -6.54 -21.24
N TYR A 197 -0.29 -5.21 -21.29
CA TYR A 197 0.36 -4.39 -22.33
C TYR A 197 1.88 -4.50 -22.31
N PHE A 198 2.49 -4.59 -21.12
CA PHE A 198 3.95 -4.70 -20.98
C PHE A 198 4.51 -5.99 -21.57
N VAL A 199 3.73 -7.08 -21.57
CA VAL A 199 4.10 -8.37 -22.15
C VAL A 199 3.70 -8.45 -23.63
N LEU A 200 2.46 -8.08 -23.95
CA LEU A 200 1.92 -8.23 -25.30
C LEU A 200 2.50 -7.21 -26.28
N GLY A 201 2.76 -5.97 -25.86
CA GLY A 201 3.32 -4.92 -26.71
C GLY A 201 4.60 -5.36 -27.45
N PRO A 202 5.69 -5.70 -26.73
CA PRO A 202 6.91 -6.17 -27.37
C PRO A 202 6.72 -7.49 -28.12
N SER A 203 5.86 -8.39 -27.64
CA SER A 203 5.57 -9.67 -28.30
C SER A 203 4.90 -9.47 -29.67
N ILE A 204 3.96 -8.52 -29.77
CA ILE A 204 3.29 -8.16 -31.03
C ILE A 204 4.29 -7.51 -32.00
N VAL A 205 5.15 -6.60 -31.52
CA VAL A 205 6.20 -5.98 -32.35
C VAL A 205 7.16 -7.06 -32.89
N ALA A 206 7.61 -7.98 -32.04
CA ALA A 206 8.46 -9.10 -32.45
C ALA A 206 7.77 -10.02 -33.47
N ALA A 207 6.48 -10.30 -33.29
CA ALA A 207 5.71 -11.09 -34.24
C ALA A 207 5.57 -10.38 -35.61
N ILE A 208 5.30 -9.08 -35.61
CA ILE A 208 5.20 -8.28 -36.84
C ILE A 208 6.53 -8.24 -37.58
N THR A 209 7.65 -7.97 -36.88
CA THR A 209 8.98 -7.97 -37.50
C THR A 209 9.34 -9.33 -38.07
N LEU A 210 9.00 -10.41 -37.38
CA LEU A 210 9.20 -11.78 -37.85
C LEU A 210 8.34 -12.09 -39.09
N ILE A 211 7.08 -11.65 -39.12
CA ILE A 211 6.20 -11.79 -40.29
C ILE A 211 6.77 -11.04 -41.50
N ILE A 212 7.23 -9.80 -41.31
CA ILE A 212 7.86 -8.99 -42.38
C ILE A 212 9.11 -9.70 -42.89
N PHE A 213 9.98 -10.18 -42.01
CA PHE A 213 11.20 -10.91 -42.36
C PHE A 213 10.90 -12.19 -43.15
N VAL A 214 9.92 -12.98 -42.71
CA VAL A 214 9.49 -14.20 -43.42
C VAL A 214 8.90 -13.86 -44.80
N TRP A 215 8.14 -12.77 -44.90
CA TRP A 215 7.59 -12.31 -46.18
C TRP A 215 8.67 -11.85 -47.15
N GLU A 216 9.64 -11.05 -46.69
CA GLU A 216 10.77 -10.61 -47.53
C GLU A 216 11.65 -11.77 -47.98
N THR A 217 11.99 -12.69 -47.09
CA THR A 217 12.79 -13.87 -47.45
C THR A 217 12.08 -14.77 -48.45
N LYS A 218 10.75 -14.95 -48.33
CA LYS A 218 9.95 -15.67 -49.32
C LYS A 218 9.95 -14.94 -50.67
N ARG A 219 9.74 -13.62 -50.68
CA ARG A 219 9.74 -12.78 -51.88
C ARG A 219 11.11 -12.80 -52.58
N TYR A 220 12.19 -12.73 -51.81
CA TYR A 220 13.56 -12.83 -52.32
C TYR A 220 13.84 -14.20 -52.96
N LYS A 221 13.45 -15.30 -52.30
CA LYS A 221 13.59 -16.65 -52.86
C LYS A 221 12.86 -16.80 -54.19
N VAL A 222 11.61 -16.31 -54.29
CA VAL A 222 10.83 -16.37 -55.54
C VAL A 222 11.55 -15.61 -56.67
N LYS A 223 11.98 -14.37 -56.43
CA LYS A 223 12.74 -13.59 -57.44
C LYS A 223 14.03 -14.27 -57.86
N LYS A 224 14.76 -14.89 -56.92
CA LYS A 224 15.98 -15.64 -57.21
C LYS A 224 15.70 -16.86 -58.10
N TYR A 225 14.62 -17.61 -57.84
CA TYR A 225 14.21 -18.73 -58.68
C TYR A 225 13.78 -18.27 -60.08
N GLU A 226 13.09 -17.13 -60.20
CA GLU A 226 12.73 -16.54 -61.50
C GLU A 226 13.97 -16.13 -62.30
N LEU A 227 14.95 -15.48 -61.67
CA LEU A 227 16.24 -15.13 -62.29
C LEU A 227 16.98 -16.38 -62.80
N GLN A 228 17.14 -17.40 -61.96
CA GLN A 228 17.78 -18.65 -62.36
C GLN A 228 17.05 -19.33 -63.52
N ARG A 229 15.72 -19.30 -63.54
CA ARG A 229 14.93 -19.85 -64.65
C ARG A 229 15.14 -19.07 -65.95
N ASN A 230 15.18 -17.74 -65.86
CA ASN A 230 15.43 -16.88 -67.03
C ASN A 230 16.87 -17.04 -67.55
N GLU A 231 17.86 -17.13 -66.67
CA GLU A 231 19.25 -17.45 -67.05
C GLU A 231 19.33 -18.79 -67.76
N LEU A 232 18.69 -19.84 -67.22
CA LEU A 232 18.68 -21.18 -67.84
C LEU A 232 18.02 -21.17 -69.22
N PHE A 233 16.94 -20.40 -69.40
CA PHE A 233 16.27 -20.21 -70.68
C PHE A 233 17.18 -19.51 -71.70
N LEU A 234 17.86 -18.43 -71.30
CA LEU A 234 18.82 -17.72 -72.16
C LEU A 234 20.00 -18.62 -72.55
N PHE A 235 20.56 -19.39 -71.63
CA PHE A 235 21.61 -20.36 -71.95
C PHE A 235 21.12 -21.44 -72.92
N LYS A 236 19.87 -21.90 -72.79
CA LYS A 236 19.30 -22.89 -73.71
C LYS A 236 19.11 -22.32 -75.12
N ILE A 237 18.58 -21.09 -75.23
CA ILE A 237 18.43 -20.38 -76.52
C ILE A 237 19.80 -20.12 -77.16
N SER A 238 20.75 -19.60 -76.38
CA SER A 238 22.10 -19.33 -76.88
C SER A 238 22.77 -20.61 -77.39
N ARG A 239 22.55 -21.75 -76.70
CA ARG A 239 23.05 -23.06 -77.14
C ARG A 239 22.38 -23.54 -78.42
N SER A 240 21.07 -23.36 -78.60
CA SER A 240 20.40 -23.70 -79.86
C SER A 240 20.85 -22.82 -81.01
N ASP A 241 20.99 -21.50 -80.80
CA ASP A 241 21.44 -20.57 -81.84
C ASP A 241 22.89 -20.85 -82.26
N ALA A 242 23.76 -21.18 -81.30
CA ALA A 242 25.14 -21.58 -81.57
C ALA A 242 25.19 -22.90 -82.36
N ILE A 243 24.38 -23.90 -82.02
CA ILE A 243 24.29 -25.17 -82.76
C ILE A 243 23.82 -24.91 -84.20
N LEU A 244 22.76 -24.12 -84.37
CA LEU A 244 22.16 -23.83 -85.68
C LEU A 244 23.13 -23.03 -86.59
N LYS A 245 23.91 -22.12 -85.99
CA LYS A 245 24.97 -21.38 -86.71
C LYS A 245 26.12 -22.29 -87.14
N ILE A 246 26.54 -23.24 -86.30
CA ILE A 246 27.57 -24.24 -86.64
C ILE A 246 27.07 -25.17 -87.75
N GLU A 247 25.83 -25.63 -87.67
CA GLU A 247 25.23 -26.52 -88.66
C GLU A 247 25.15 -25.84 -90.04
N ASN A 248 24.70 -24.58 -90.09
CA ASN A 248 24.67 -23.81 -91.33
C ASN A 248 26.07 -23.58 -91.92
N THR A 249 27.06 -23.22 -91.08
CA THR A 249 28.44 -23.03 -91.58
C THR A 249 29.09 -24.33 -92.05
N LEU A 250 28.79 -25.46 -91.41
CA LEU A 250 29.24 -26.77 -91.88
C LEU A 250 28.56 -27.13 -93.21
N ARG A 251 27.25 -26.91 -93.32
CA ARG A 251 26.49 -27.18 -94.54
C ARG A 251 26.99 -26.34 -95.72
N ASP A 252 27.26 -25.06 -95.50
CA ASP A 252 27.85 -24.19 -96.52
C ASP A 252 29.25 -24.67 -96.94
N ARG A 253 30.07 -25.12 -95.97
CA ARG A 253 31.38 -25.74 -96.26
C ARG A 253 31.24 -27.03 -97.07
N PHE A 254 30.28 -27.88 -96.75
CA PHE A 254 30.04 -29.11 -97.49
C PHE A 254 29.56 -28.84 -98.92
N ASN A 255 28.70 -27.84 -99.11
CA ASN A 255 28.28 -27.39 -100.44
C ASN A 255 29.46 -26.81 -101.26
N LEU A 256 30.33 -26.02 -100.62
CA LEU A 256 31.55 -25.53 -101.28
C LEU A 256 32.50 -26.68 -101.65
N MET A 257 32.61 -27.70 -100.79
CA MET A 257 33.38 -28.91 -101.10
C MET A 257 32.76 -29.73 -102.23
N SER A 258 31.44 -29.88 -102.28
CA SER A 258 30.79 -30.62 -103.37
C SER A 258 30.93 -29.89 -104.70
N ILE A 259 30.83 -28.56 -104.72
CA ILE A 259 31.07 -27.74 -105.93
C ILE A 259 32.53 -27.86 -106.38
N ALA A 260 33.50 -27.77 -105.46
CA ALA A 260 34.91 -27.97 -105.78
C ALA A 260 35.20 -29.40 -106.29
N GLN A 261 34.44 -30.39 -105.84
CA GLN A 261 34.57 -31.78 -106.26
C GLN A 261 33.90 -32.04 -107.61
N GLU A 262 32.80 -31.35 -107.93
CA GLU A 262 32.18 -31.32 -109.28
C GLU A 262 33.09 -30.63 -110.31
N GLU A 263 33.72 -29.50 -109.95
CA GLU A 263 34.70 -28.81 -110.80
C GLU A 263 35.93 -29.70 -111.08
N ALA A 264 36.46 -30.38 -110.06
CA ALA A 264 37.58 -31.32 -110.20
C ALA A 264 37.26 -32.59 -111.02
N THR A 265 35.98 -32.99 -111.10
CA THR A 265 35.53 -34.06 -112.02
C THR A 265 35.31 -33.59 -113.46
N SER A 266 35.01 -32.30 -113.69
CA SER A 266 34.92 -31.75 -115.05
C SER A 266 36.29 -31.49 -115.70
N GLU A 267 37.33 -31.26 -114.88
CA GLU A 267 38.72 -31.06 -115.36
C GLU A 267 39.46 -32.37 -115.70
N LYS A 268 38.89 -33.53 -115.35
CA LYS A 268 39.49 -34.86 -115.65
C LYS A 268 38.95 -35.55 -116.90
N ASP A 269 37.93 -35.00 -117.56
CA ASP A 269 37.26 -35.64 -118.72
C ASP A 269 37.57 -34.94 -120.07
N ASN A 270 38.56 -34.05 -120.11
CA ASN A 270 38.98 -33.36 -121.35
C ASN A 270 40.51 -33.31 -121.52
N GLY A 271 41.18 -34.44 -121.29
CA GLY A 271 42.62 -34.60 -121.49
C GLY A 271 43.05 -36.03 -121.82
N GLY A 272 42.90 -36.41 -123.10
CA GLY A 272 43.55 -37.56 -123.75
C GLY A 272 42.59 -38.28 -124.70
N GLU A 273 42.93 -38.63 -125.95
CA GLU A 273 44.08 -38.40 -126.82
C GLU A 273 43.61 -38.67 -128.27
N VAL A 274 44.43 -38.24 -129.23
CA VAL A 274 44.69 -38.80 -130.58
C VAL A 274 43.96 -40.09 -130.97
#